data_AF-A0AAX3M6H5-F1
#
_entry.id   AF-A0AAX3M6H5-F1
#
_cell.length_a   1.000
_cell.length_b   1.000
_cell.length_c   1.000
_cell.angle_alpha   90.00
_cell.angle_beta   90.00
_cell.angle_gamma   90.00
#
_symmetry.space_group_name_H-M   'P 1'
#
loop_
_entity.id
_entity.type
_entity.pdbx_description
1 polymer ?
#
loop_
_entity_poly.entity_id
_entity_poly.type
_entity_poly.pdbx_seq_one_letter_code
_entity_poly.pdbx_strand_id
1 'polypeptide(L)'
;MSQTFVIEAVMIAIYGQLLDPEKPVEYIVPYTSIMELYEFAESTEPLMNEDNENQYVKTRIQQLIAYFEEPLNKKKIQRSLNVPWAQSSAILLSEKVQLKIINAMDNAHYGESFDPIETEMILSALKKEVPMLTDQFEMIHRIIEAKIPVQVYDIEDFSFALEGTPTV
;
A
#
# COMPACT_ATOMS: atom_id res chain seq x y z
N MET A 1 -15.60 13.50 0.89
CA MET A 1 -15.26 12.23 0.22
C MET A 1 -14.04 11.67 0.93
N SER A 2 -13.95 10.35 1.12
CA SER A 2 -12.71 9.74 1.60
C SER A 2 -11.64 9.87 0.52
N GLN A 3 -10.43 10.28 0.88
CA GLN A 3 -9.31 10.23 -0.06
C GLN A 3 -8.89 8.79 -0.30
N THR A 4 -8.43 8.49 -1.50
CA THR A 4 -7.98 7.14 -1.88
C THR A 4 -6.53 7.18 -2.31
N PHE A 5 -5.72 6.25 -1.81
CA PHE A 5 -4.32 6.13 -2.17
C PHE A 5 -3.98 4.70 -2.56
N VAL A 6 -3.03 4.53 -3.48
CA VAL A 6 -2.33 3.26 -3.66
C VAL A 6 -1.09 3.26 -2.77
N ILE A 7 -0.93 2.22 -1.96
CA ILE A 7 0.19 2.06 -1.02
C ILE A 7 0.67 0.62 -0.97
N GLU A 8 1.83 0.40 -0.34
CA GLU A 8 2.32 -0.93 0.04
C GLU A 8 1.70 -1.40 1.36
N ALA A 9 1.51 -2.70 1.50
CA ALA A 9 0.96 -3.26 2.73
C ALA A 9 1.86 -2.99 3.96
N VAL A 10 3.19 -2.97 3.78
CA VAL A 10 4.16 -2.78 4.86
C VAL A 10 4.06 -1.39 5.49
N MET A 11 3.72 -0.37 4.72
CA MET A 11 3.54 0.99 5.24
C MET A 11 2.48 1.06 6.34
N ILE A 12 1.40 0.27 6.23
CA ILE A 12 0.33 0.19 7.23
C ILE A 12 0.87 -0.34 8.57
N ALA A 13 1.82 -1.28 8.51
CA ALA A 13 2.42 -1.86 9.71
C ALA A 13 3.44 -0.91 10.38
N ILE A 14 4.12 -0.08 9.58
CA ILE A 14 5.16 0.85 10.06
C ILE A 14 4.53 2.14 10.58
N TYR A 15 3.64 2.76 9.82
CA TYR A 15 3.16 4.11 10.06
C TYR A 15 1.81 4.13 10.78
N GLY A 16 1.84 4.35 12.10
CA GLY A 16 0.63 4.46 12.92
C GLY A 16 -0.35 5.54 12.45
N GLN A 17 0.14 6.63 11.85
CA GLN A 17 -0.72 7.68 11.28
C GLN A 17 -1.62 7.20 10.15
N LEU A 18 -1.26 6.10 9.47
CA LEU A 18 -2.11 5.51 8.44
C LEU A 18 -3.31 4.77 9.03
N LEU A 19 -3.27 4.40 10.32
CA LEU A 19 -4.35 3.71 11.03
C LEU A 19 -5.35 4.65 11.71
N ASP A 20 -4.92 5.87 12.06
CA ASP A 20 -5.77 6.94 12.61
C ASP A 20 -5.53 8.29 11.93
N PRO A 21 -5.94 8.44 10.66
CA PRO A 21 -5.85 9.70 9.94
C PRO A 21 -6.84 10.74 10.46
N GLU A 22 -6.60 12.01 10.13
CA GLU A 22 -7.53 13.11 10.46
C GLU A 22 -8.87 13.01 9.71
N LYS A 23 -8.86 12.40 8.51
CA LYS A 23 -10.03 12.23 7.64
C LYS A 23 -10.17 10.77 7.20
N PRO A 24 -11.38 10.29 6.88
CA PRO A 24 -11.56 8.95 6.34
C PRO A 24 -10.74 8.74 5.06
N VAL A 25 -10.09 7.59 4.97
CA VAL A 25 -9.18 7.22 3.88
C VAL A 25 -9.44 5.78 3.42
N GLU A 26 -9.26 5.57 2.13
CA GLU A 26 -9.26 4.24 1.52
C GLU A 26 -7.88 3.94 0.92
N TYR A 27 -7.30 2.81 1.30
CA TYR A 27 -6.06 2.33 0.72
C TYR A 27 -6.33 1.21 -0.27
N ILE A 28 -5.73 1.32 -1.45
CA ILE A 28 -5.67 0.26 -2.45
C ILE A 28 -4.28 -0.37 -2.35
N VAL A 29 -4.23 -1.65 -2.04
CA VAL A 29 -2.98 -2.36 -1.80
C VAL A 29 -2.82 -3.51 -2.78
N PRO A 30 -1.75 -3.54 -3.59
CA PRO A 30 -1.45 -4.67 -4.46
C PRO A 30 -1.28 -5.96 -3.65
N TYR A 31 -1.85 -7.06 -4.14
CA TYR A 31 -1.79 -8.35 -3.44
C TYR A 31 -0.35 -8.84 -3.23
N THR A 32 0.56 -8.56 -4.16
CA THR A 32 1.98 -8.92 -4.05
C THR A 32 2.66 -8.26 -2.85
N SER A 33 2.36 -6.99 -2.55
CA SER A 33 2.85 -6.32 -1.33
C SER A 33 2.32 -6.95 -0.04
N ILE A 34 1.18 -7.66 -0.08
CA ILE A 34 0.72 -8.47 1.06
C ILE A 34 1.59 -9.72 1.18
N MET A 35 1.98 -10.35 0.07
CA MET A 35 2.86 -11.53 0.09
C MET A 35 4.23 -11.17 0.67
N GLU A 36 4.73 -9.97 0.37
CA GLU A 36 5.96 -9.44 0.96
C GLU A 36 5.92 -9.38 2.49
N LEU A 37 4.76 -9.11 3.10
CA LEU A 37 4.62 -9.17 4.57
C LEU A 37 4.97 -10.55 5.13
N TYR A 38 4.59 -11.62 4.44
CA TYR A 38 4.90 -12.98 4.86
C TYR A 38 6.41 -13.24 4.73
N GLU A 39 7.05 -12.73 3.69
CA GLU A 39 8.51 -12.79 3.52
C GLU A 39 9.23 -12.05 4.66
N PHE A 40 8.77 -10.85 5.02
CA PHE A 40 9.32 -10.09 6.15
C PHE A 40 9.11 -10.79 7.50
N ALA A 41 7.98 -11.46 7.69
CA ALA A 41 7.70 -12.21 8.91
C ALA A 41 8.61 -13.43 9.10
N GLU A 42 9.04 -14.05 8.00
CA GLU A 42 9.93 -15.21 7.99
C GLU A 42 11.42 -14.83 7.91
N SER A 43 11.73 -13.63 7.43
CA SER A 43 13.11 -13.16 7.26
C SER A 43 13.85 -12.99 8.59
N THR A 44 15.10 -13.46 8.60
CA THR A 44 16.06 -13.22 9.68
C THR A 44 16.73 -11.85 9.58
N GLU A 45 16.61 -11.17 8.45
CA GLU A 45 17.17 -9.84 8.24
C GLU A 45 16.41 -8.79 9.07
N PRO A 46 17.11 -7.78 9.61
CA PRO A 46 16.46 -6.67 10.29
C PRO A 46 15.78 -5.75 9.27
N LEU A 47 14.53 -5.36 9.57
CA LEU A 47 13.78 -4.36 8.81
C LEU A 47 14.12 -2.94 9.25
N MET A 48 14.61 -2.79 10.48
CA MET A 48 15.02 -1.51 11.06
C MET A 48 16.41 -1.66 11.68
N ASN A 49 17.18 -0.56 11.70
CA ASN A 49 18.54 -0.55 12.24
C ASN A 49 18.55 -0.76 13.76
N GLU A 50 17.54 -0.26 14.47
CA GLU A 50 17.42 -0.41 15.92
C GLU A 50 16.63 -1.68 16.27
N ASP A 51 17.19 -2.53 17.13
CA ASP A 51 16.60 -3.83 17.50
C ASP A 51 15.18 -3.71 18.06
N ASN A 52 14.92 -2.69 18.88
CA ASN A 52 13.61 -2.46 19.48
C ASN A 52 12.56 -2.07 18.43
N GLU A 53 12.93 -1.18 17.50
CA GLU A 53 12.06 -0.77 16.40
C GLU A 53 11.82 -1.94 15.44
N ASN A 54 12.85 -2.72 15.14
CA ASN A 54 12.76 -3.92 14.32
C ASN A 54 11.77 -4.94 14.92
N GLN A 55 11.86 -5.23 16.22
CA GLN A 55 10.91 -6.11 16.90
C GLN A 55 9.49 -5.56 16.89
N TYR A 56 9.34 -4.24 17.08
CA TYR A 56 8.04 -3.58 17.01
C TYR A 56 7.40 -3.74 15.62
N VAL A 57 8.15 -3.44 14.56
CA VAL A 57 7.67 -3.56 13.17
C VAL A 57 7.33 -5.00 12.82
N LYS A 58 8.18 -5.98 13.16
CA LYS A 58 7.88 -7.41 12.94
C LYS A 58 6.61 -7.85 13.66
N THR A 59 6.38 -7.37 14.90
CA THR A 59 5.14 -7.64 15.64
C THR A 59 3.92 -7.03 14.92
N ARG A 60 4.03 -5.82 14.39
CA ARG A 60 2.95 -5.18 13.62
C ARG A 60 2.63 -5.92 12.32
N ILE A 61 3.65 -6.38 11.60
CA ILE A 61 3.51 -7.20 10.40
C ILE A 61 2.75 -8.49 10.73
N GLN A 62 3.13 -9.20 11.81
CA GLN A 62 2.44 -10.42 12.24
C GLN A 62 0.97 -10.17 12.62
N GLN A 63 0.68 -9.05 13.29
CA GLN A 63 -0.69 -8.65 13.60
C GLN A 63 -1.53 -8.41 12.33
N LEU A 64 -0.93 -7.73 11.33
CA LEU A 64 -1.59 -7.44 10.07
C LEU A 64 -1.85 -8.73 9.26
N ILE A 65 -0.87 -9.64 9.19
CA ILE A 65 -1.04 -10.97 8.58
C ILE A 65 -2.17 -11.74 9.25
N ALA A 66 -2.16 -11.81 10.59
CA ALA A 66 -3.21 -12.52 11.34
C ALA A 66 -4.60 -11.95 11.03
N TYR A 67 -4.70 -10.62 10.88
CA TYR A 67 -5.95 -9.95 10.53
C TYR A 67 -6.41 -10.27 9.10
N PHE A 68 -5.50 -10.36 8.13
CA PHE A 68 -5.83 -10.79 6.76
C PHE A 68 -6.24 -12.27 6.68
N GLU A 69 -5.68 -13.12 7.55
CA GLU A 69 -6.01 -14.54 7.64
C GLU A 69 -7.37 -14.84 8.30
N GLU A 70 -8.00 -13.86 8.94
CA GLU A 70 -9.36 -14.02 9.45
C GLU A 70 -10.32 -14.49 8.33
N PRO A 71 -11.21 -15.47 8.59
CA PRO A 71 -11.96 -16.15 7.53
C PRO A 71 -12.72 -15.22 6.57
N LEU A 72 -13.26 -14.11 7.08
CA LEU A 72 -13.98 -13.13 6.27
C LEU A 72 -13.03 -12.32 5.38
N ASN A 73 -11.91 -11.84 5.93
CA ASN A 73 -10.94 -11.03 5.21
C ASN A 73 -10.23 -11.86 4.15
N LYS A 74 -9.75 -13.05 4.53
CA LYS A 74 -9.16 -14.02 3.60
C LYS A 74 -10.07 -14.31 2.42
N LYS A 75 -11.37 -14.53 2.67
CA LYS A 75 -12.36 -14.76 1.61
C LYS A 75 -12.56 -13.55 0.71
N LYS A 76 -12.53 -12.31 1.24
CA LYS A 76 -12.61 -11.08 0.43
C LYS A 76 -11.39 -10.96 -0.49
N ILE A 77 -10.19 -11.24 0.02
CA ILE A 77 -8.93 -11.20 -0.74
C ILE A 77 -8.93 -12.28 -1.83
N GLN A 78 -9.17 -13.55 -1.48
CA GLN A 78 -9.16 -14.65 -2.44
C GLN A 78 -10.16 -14.45 -3.59
N ARG A 79 -11.28 -13.77 -3.34
CA ARG A 79 -12.26 -13.47 -4.39
C ARG A 79 -11.70 -12.51 -5.45
N SER A 80 -10.93 -11.50 -5.07
CA SER A 80 -10.35 -10.55 -6.04
C SER A 80 -9.24 -11.16 -6.88
N LEU A 81 -8.57 -12.22 -6.42
CA LEU A 81 -7.48 -12.86 -7.14
C LEU A 81 -7.92 -13.63 -8.41
N ASN A 82 -9.22 -13.88 -8.58
CA ASN A 82 -9.73 -14.64 -9.73
C ASN A 82 -9.78 -13.82 -11.02
N VAL A 83 -9.73 -12.50 -10.93
CA VAL A 83 -9.87 -11.60 -12.07
C VAL A 83 -8.78 -10.53 -12.01
N PRO A 84 -8.01 -10.31 -13.09
CA PRO A 84 -7.06 -9.20 -13.17
C PRO A 84 -7.70 -7.86 -12.84
N TRP A 85 -7.01 -7.05 -12.02
CA TRP A 85 -7.42 -5.73 -11.57
C TRP A 85 -8.69 -5.67 -10.71
N ALA A 86 -9.25 -6.81 -10.32
CA ALA A 86 -10.36 -6.83 -9.38
C ALA A 86 -9.89 -6.37 -8.00
N GLN A 87 -10.77 -5.66 -7.29
CA GLN A 87 -10.57 -5.24 -5.92
C GLN A 87 -11.41 -6.08 -4.98
N SER A 88 -10.86 -6.39 -3.80
CA SER A 88 -11.63 -7.01 -2.73
C SER A 88 -12.75 -6.07 -2.27
N SER A 89 -13.75 -6.61 -1.57
CA SER A 89 -14.60 -5.77 -0.72
C SER A 89 -13.74 -5.11 0.37
N ALA A 90 -14.20 -3.96 0.89
CA ALA A 90 -13.49 -3.23 1.93
C ALA A 90 -13.21 -4.10 3.17
N ILE A 91 -11.97 -4.01 3.64
CA ILE A 91 -11.46 -4.56 4.89
C ILE A 91 -11.25 -3.35 5.82
N LEU A 92 -11.88 -3.35 6.99
CA LEU A 92 -11.88 -2.19 7.89
C LEU A 92 -10.71 -2.31 8.87
N LEU A 93 -9.75 -1.40 8.80
CA LEU A 93 -8.67 -1.34 9.79
C LEU A 93 -9.04 -0.51 11.00
N SER A 94 -9.85 0.53 10.79
CA SER A 94 -10.43 1.37 11.85
C SER A 94 -11.75 1.99 11.37
N GLU A 95 -12.36 2.86 12.18
CA GLU A 95 -13.56 3.60 11.78
C GLU A 95 -13.31 4.54 10.60
N LYS A 96 -12.06 5.00 10.43
CA LYS A 96 -11.67 5.95 9.38
C LYS A 96 -10.90 5.30 8.24
N VAL A 97 -10.39 4.08 8.42
CA VAL A 97 -9.45 3.46 7.47
C VAL A 97 -10.05 2.20 6.88
N GLN A 98 -10.15 2.20 5.56
CA GLN A 98 -10.58 1.04 4.79
C GLN A 98 -9.48 0.61 3.82
N LEU A 99 -9.39 -0.69 3.60
CA LEU A 99 -8.42 -1.31 2.73
C LEU A 99 -9.14 -2.12 1.64
N LYS A 100 -8.68 -1.98 0.40
CA LYS A 100 -9.08 -2.82 -0.74
C LYS A 100 -7.84 -3.46 -1.35
N ILE A 101 -7.85 -4.78 -1.43
CA ILE A 101 -6.76 -5.52 -2.07
C ILE A 101 -7.02 -5.59 -3.56
N ILE A 102 -6.06 -5.15 -4.38
CA ILE A 102 -6.14 -5.23 -5.83
C ILE A 102 -5.28 -6.39 -6.34
N ASN A 103 -5.86 -7.21 -7.22
CA ASN A 103 -5.12 -8.18 -8.01
C ASN A 103 -4.44 -7.46 -9.18
N ALA A 104 -3.44 -6.64 -8.87
CA ALA A 104 -2.68 -5.93 -9.89
C ALA A 104 -1.97 -6.93 -10.81
N MET A 105 -1.76 -6.54 -12.06
CA MET A 105 -0.99 -7.32 -13.01
C MET A 105 0.24 -6.52 -13.37
N ASP A 106 1.41 -7.01 -12.99
CA ASP A 106 2.65 -6.55 -13.59
C ASP A 106 2.66 -6.95 -15.08
N ASN A 107 2.73 -5.95 -15.96
CA ASN A 107 2.88 -6.13 -17.41
C ASN A 107 4.29 -5.75 -17.90
N ALA A 108 5.24 -5.60 -16.97
CA ALA A 108 6.60 -5.15 -17.14
C ALA A 108 6.75 -3.79 -17.83
N HIS A 109 5.68 -2.99 -17.95
CA HIS A 109 5.72 -1.70 -18.64
C HIS A 109 6.72 -0.72 -18.00
N TYR A 110 6.93 -0.85 -16.69
CA TYR A 110 7.90 -0.07 -15.92
C TYR A 110 9.04 -0.93 -15.32
N GLY A 111 9.08 -2.24 -15.64
CA GLY A 111 9.97 -3.22 -15.01
C GLY A 111 11.47 -3.04 -15.27
N GLU A 112 11.87 -2.12 -16.17
CA GLU A 112 13.28 -1.76 -16.37
C GLU A 112 13.81 -0.81 -15.30
N SER A 113 12.94 0.00 -14.69
CA SER A 113 13.32 1.05 -13.73
C SER A 113 12.68 0.85 -12.36
N PHE A 114 11.70 -0.05 -12.25
CA PHE A 114 10.93 -0.28 -11.05
C PHE A 114 10.84 -1.78 -10.79
N ASP A 115 10.87 -2.17 -9.52
CA ASP A 115 10.62 -3.55 -9.16
C ASP A 115 9.15 -3.95 -9.42
N PRO A 116 8.79 -5.24 -9.27
CA PRO A 116 7.42 -5.69 -9.52
C PRO A 116 6.35 -5.03 -8.63
N ILE A 117 6.63 -4.78 -7.35
CA ILE A 117 5.66 -4.16 -6.41
C ILE A 117 5.48 -2.69 -6.78
N GLU A 118 6.59 -1.98 -7.00
CA GLU A 118 6.58 -0.59 -7.47
C GLU A 118 5.81 -0.45 -8.80
N THR A 119 6.05 -1.36 -9.74
CA THR A 119 5.35 -1.40 -11.03
C THR A 119 3.85 -1.63 -10.84
N GLU A 120 3.46 -2.58 -9.99
CA GLU A 120 2.05 -2.84 -9.69
C GLU A 120 1.36 -1.65 -9.00
N MET A 121 2.05 -0.94 -8.12
CA MET A 121 1.53 0.27 -7.51
C MET A 121 1.30 1.37 -8.54
N ILE A 122 2.29 1.66 -9.38
CA ILE A 122 2.19 2.67 -10.44
C ILE A 122 1.02 2.35 -11.36
N LEU A 123 0.94 1.10 -11.85
CA LEU A 123 -0.13 0.68 -12.74
C LEU A 123 -1.50 0.71 -12.05
N SER A 124 -1.57 0.37 -10.77
CA SER A 124 -2.81 0.46 -9.98
C SER A 124 -3.27 1.90 -9.84
N ALA A 125 -2.36 2.83 -9.54
CA ALA A 125 -2.65 4.24 -9.37
C ALA A 125 -3.13 4.87 -10.69
N LEU A 126 -2.43 4.59 -11.80
CA LEU A 126 -2.84 5.02 -13.14
C LEU A 126 -4.22 4.47 -13.51
N LYS A 127 -4.48 3.19 -13.25
CA LYS A 127 -5.76 2.55 -13.60
C LYS A 127 -6.93 3.07 -12.77
N LYS A 128 -6.67 3.46 -11.52
CA LYS A 128 -7.69 3.92 -10.58
C LYS A 128 -7.82 5.43 -10.54
N GLU A 129 -6.92 6.15 -11.20
CA GLU A 129 -6.85 7.61 -11.22
C GLU A 129 -6.78 8.20 -9.80
N VAL A 130 -5.95 7.57 -8.96
CA VAL A 130 -5.74 7.97 -7.56
C VAL A 130 -4.25 8.17 -7.29
N PRO A 131 -3.88 9.03 -6.35
CA PRO A 131 -2.48 9.21 -5.96
C PRO A 131 -1.86 7.96 -5.32
N MET A 132 -0.55 7.92 -5.34
CA MET A 132 0.27 7.01 -4.55
C MET A 132 0.72 7.70 -3.26
N LEU A 133 0.90 6.90 -2.20
CA LEU A 133 1.57 7.33 -0.98
C LEU A 133 2.69 6.31 -0.69
N THR A 134 3.90 6.79 -0.50
CA THR A 134 5.10 5.98 -0.23
C THR A 134 6.07 6.76 0.65
N ASP A 135 6.99 6.08 1.31
CA ASP A 135 8.16 6.64 2.00
C ASP A 135 9.47 6.41 1.22
N GLN A 136 9.39 5.79 0.03
CA GLN A 136 10.53 5.45 -0.79
C GLN A 136 10.96 6.63 -1.69
N PHE A 137 11.81 7.52 -1.18
CA PHE A 137 12.29 8.69 -1.92
C PHE A 137 12.91 8.35 -3.29
N GLU A 138 13.68 7.26 -3.39
CA GLU A 138 14.29 6.81 -4.65
C GLU A 138 13.21 6.44 -5.70
N MET A 139 12.12 5.79 -5.28
CA MET A 139 10.99 5.50 -6.16
C MET A 139 10.34 6.79 -6.67
N ILE A 140 10.11 7.76 -5.78
CA ILE A 140 9.54 9.08 -6.13
C ILE A 140 10.42 9.77 -7.19
N HIS A 141 11.75 9.77 -6.98
CA HIS A 141 12.70 10.34 -7.93
C HIS A 141 12.62 9.65 -9.30
N ARG A 142 12.64 8.31 -9.34
CA ARG A 142 12.53 7.56 -10.60
C ARG A 142 11.20 7.84 -11.33
N ILE A 143 10.10 7.99 -10.61
CA ILE A 143 8.78 8.34 -11.19
C ILE A 143 8.83 9.71 -11.88
N ILE A 144 9.42 10.70 -11.22
CA ILE A 144 9.57 12.07 -11.74
C ILE A 144 10.47 12.08 -12.97
N GLU A 145 11.62 11.42 -12.93
CA GLU A 145 12.57 11.35 -14.03
C GLU A 145 11.97 10.67 -15.27
N ALA A 146 11.25 9.56 -15.05
CA ALA A 146 10.55 8.84 -16.10
C ALA A 146 9.27 9.55 -16.60
N LYS A 147 8.89 10.68 -15.98
CA LYS A 147 7.69 11.48 -16.30
C LYS A 147 6.42 10.64 -16.31
N ILE A 148 6.31 9.72 -15.36
CA ILE A 148 5.13 8.87 -15.22
C ILE A 148 3.99 9.75 -14.70
N PRO A 149 2.79 9.73 -15.33
CA PRO A 149 1.70 10.64 -15.01
C PRO A 149 0.90 10.17 -13.78
N VAL A 150 1.59 9.97 -12.66
CA VAL A 150 0.99 9.58 -11.39
C VAL A 150 1.35 10.62 -10.31
N GLN A 151 0.35 11.04 -9.54
CA GLN A 151 0.59 11.88 -8.37
C GLN A 151 1.15 11.00 -7.25
N VAL A 152 2.28 11.38 -6.67
CA VAL A 152 2.88 10.68 -5.54
C VAL A 152 3.03 11.66 -4.39
N TYR A 153 2.67 11.23 -3.19
CA TYR A 153 2.93 11.93 -1.94
C TYR A 153 3.93 11.12 -1.12
N ASP A 154 4.86 11.83 -0.48
CA ASP A 154 5.64 11.24 0.60
C ASP A 154 4.77 11.07 1.85
N ILE A 155 5.16 10.17 2.74
CA ILE A 155 4.49 9.94 4.01
C ILE A 155 4.45 11.19 4.92
N GLU A 156 5.45 12.06 4.83
CA GLU A 156 5.49 13.35 5.54
C GLU A 156 4.41 14.33 5.03
N ASP A 157 4.01 14.21 3.76
CA ASP A 157 2.99 15.04 3.12
C ASP A 157 1.56 14.46 3.27
N PHE A 158 1.39 13.36 4.01
CA PHE A 158 0.11 12.64 4.08
C PHE A 158 -1.06 13.53 4.56
N SER A 159 -0.85 14.35 5.59
CA SER A 159 -1.89 15.25 6.10
C SER A 159 -2.35 16.27 5.05
N PHE A 160 -1.41 16.80 4.27
CA PHE A 160 -1.73 17.68 3.15
C PHE A 160 -2.48 16.93 2.04
N ALA A 161 -2.02 15.71 1.70
CA ALA A 161 -2.67 14.86 0.71
C ALA A 161 -4.12 14.53 1.07
N LEU A 162 -4.45 14.40 2.36
CA LEU A 162 -5.82 14.19 2.85
C LEU A 162 -6.75 15.39 2.62
N GLU A 163 -6.22 16.60 2.44
CA GLU A 163 -7.01 17.78 2.05
C GLU A 163 -7.52 17.66 0.62
N GLY A 164 -6.81 16.91 -0.22
CA GLY A 164 -7.09 16.73 -1.64
C GLY A 164 -6.52 17.86 -2.48
N THR A 165 -6.18 17.53 -3.73
CA THR A 165 -5.91 18.53 -4.76
C THR A 165 -7.21 19.26 -5.10
N PRO A 166 -7.24 20.61 -5.16
CA PRO A 166 -8.39 21.34 -5.69
C PRO A 166 -8.69 20.82 -7.09
N THR A 167 -9.93 20.39 -7.33
CA THR A 167 -10.39 20.10 -8.68
C THR A 167 -10.39 21.41 -9.45
N VAL A 168 -9.57 21.51 -10.50
CA VAL A 168 -9.57 22.62 -11.44
C VAL A 168 -10.62 22.37 -12.52
#